data_AF-A0A535W9E1-F1
#
_entry.id   AF-A0A535W9E1-F1
#
_cell.length_a   1.000
_cell.length_b   1.000
_cell.length_c   1.000
_cell.angle_alpha   90.00
_cell.angle_beta   90.00
_cell.angle_gamma   90.00
#
_symmetry.space_group_name_H-M   'P 1'
#
loop_
_entity.id
_entity.type
_entity.pdbx_description
1 polymer ?
#
loop_
_entity_poly.entity_id
_entity_poly.type
_entity_poly.pdbx_seq_one_letter_code
_entity_poly.pdbx_strand_id
1 'polypeptide(L)'
;MAVPGEAARLRTEAEAKPLKLPVNRRVDERHRSITPDGLSVWYTIQVSPHSRIYDVLFERSDRMPSDAECEAWLQELLPDKVAVEAPGLPGAFARRFDAFERDPSREAPLS
;
A
#
# COMPACT_ATOMS: atom_id res chain seq x y z
N MET A 1 6.01 10.51 -15.80
CA MET A 1 4.81 10.56 -14.94
C MET A 1 5.20 11.26 -13.65
N ALA A 2 4.38 12.17 -13.13
CA ALA A 2 4.68 12.86 -11.87
C ALA A 2 4.11 12.06 -10.70
N VAL A 3 4.93 11.84 -9.65
CA VAL A 3 4.56 11.05 -8.47
C VAL A 3 3.29 11.56 -7.76
N PRO A 4 3.12 12.88 -7.48
CA PRO A 4 1.96 13.36 -6.72
C PRO A 4 0.61 13.05 -7.38
N GLY A 5 0.50 13.30 -8.70
CA GLY A 5 -0.75 13.07 -9.43
C GLY A 5 -1.12 11.59 -9.52
N GLU A 6 -0.14 10.72 -9.68
CA GLU A 6 -0.36 9.28 -9.74
C GLU A 6 -0.64 8.68 -8.36
N ALA A 7 0.06 9.14 -7.32
CA ALA A 7 -0.22 8.77 -5.94
C ALA A 7 -1.66 9.16 -5.54
N ALA A 8 -2.11 10.37 -5.90
CA ALA A 8 -3.49 10.81 -5.67
C ALA A 8 -4.51 9.92 -6.39
N ARG A 9 -4.23 9.52 -7.64
CA ARG A 9 -5.07 8.57 -8.39
C ARG A 9 -5.17 7.23 -7.65
N LEU A 10 -4.04 6.64 -7.29
CA LEU A 10 -3.98 5.34 -6.61
C LEU A 10 -4.75 5.35 -5.28
N ARG A 11 -4.58 6.41 -4.47
CA ARG A 11 -5.34 6.58 -3.23
C ARG A 11 -6.84 6.66 -3.50
N THR A 12 -7.24 7.51 -4.43
CA THR A 12 -8.66 7.71 -4.78
C THR A 12 -9.31 6.40 -5.22
N GLU A 13 -8.62 5.61 -6.05
CA GLU A 13 -9.13 4.33 -6.53
C GLU A 13 -9.25 3.29 -5.40
N ALA A 14 -8.22 3.18 -4.55
CA ALA A 14 -8.24 2.29 -3.39
C ALA A 14 -9.28 2.68 -2.33
N GLU A 15 -9.55 3.98 -2.17
CA GLU A 15 -10.61 4.50 -1.31
C GLU A 15 -12.01 4.28 -1.89
N ALA A 16 -12.17 4.42 -3.20
CA ALA A 16 -13.43 4.17 -3.90
C ALA A 16 -13.80 2.68 -3.90
N LYS A 17 -12.80 1.79 -3.98
CA LYS A 17 -12.99 0.34 -3.95
C LYS A 17 -12.04 -0.37 -2.96
N PRO A 18 -12.24 -0.19 -1.64
CA PRO A 18 -11.45 -0.91 -0.65
C PRO A 18 -11.65 -2.41 -0.79
N LEU A 19 -10.57 -3.17 -0.66
CA LEU A 19 -10.62 -4.62 -0.64
C LEU A 19 -11.26 -5.08 0.67
N LYS A 20 -12.51 -5.52 0.61
CA LYS A 20 -13.09 -6.33 1.68
C LYS A 20 -12.44 -7.69 1.57
N LEU A 21 -11.52 -8.03 2.49
CA LEU A 21 -10.74 -9.27 2.48
C LEU A 21 -11.60 -10.49 2.06
N PRO A 22 -11.53 -10.96 0.80
CA PRO A 22 -12.17 -12.20 0.40
C PRO A 22 -11.17 -13.33 0.60
N VAL A 23 -11.67 -14.49 1.00
CA VAL A 23 -10.87 -15.71 1.23
C VAL A 23 -10.01 -16.10 0.01
N ASN A 24 -10.41 -15.70 -1.20
CA ASN A 24 -9.70 -15.97 -2.44
C ASN A 24 -8.85 -14.77 -2.87
N ARG A 25 -7.56 -14.82 -2.51
CA ARG A 25 -6.46 -13.86 -2.76
C ARG A 25 -6.25 -13.46 -4.24
N ARG A 26 -7.22 -12.81 -4.89
CA ARG A 26 -6.96 -12.14 -6.18
C ARG A 26 -6.33 -10.78 -5.92
N VAL A 27 -5.17 -10.54 -6.53
CA VAL A 27 -4.53 -9.22 -6.57
C VAL A 27 -5.38 -8.32 -7.45
N ASP A 28 -5.92 -7.24 -6.89
CA ASP A 28 -6.61 -6.22 -7.68
C ASP A 28 -5.55 -5.32 -8.33
N GLU A 29 -5.36 -5.49 -9.64
CA GLU A 29 -4.37 -4.70 -10.39
C GLU A 29 -4.78 -3.24 -10.60
N ARG A 30 -6.02 -2.86 -10.26
CA ARG A 30 -6.50 -1.48 -10.44
C ARG A 30 -5.68 -0.48 -9.64
N HIS A 31 -5.27 -0.86 -8.43
CA HIS A 31 -4.50 0.04 -7.56
C HIS A 31 -2.99 -0.05 -7.81
N ARG A 32 -2.59 -0.36 -9.04
CA ARG A 32 -1.20 -0.44 -9.47
C ARG A 32 -0.82 0.75 -10.34
N SER A 33 0.41 1.21 -10.18
CA SER A 33 1.13 2.03 -11.15
C SER A 33 2.48 1.40 -11.48
N ILE A 34 3.01 1.71 -12.66
CA ILE A 34 4.37 1.35 -13.08
C ILE A 34 5.04 2.62 -13.56
N THR A 35 6.14 2.98 -12.92
CA THR A 35 6.92 4.15 -13.30
C THR A 35 7.73 3.89 -14.59
N PRO A 36 8.12 4.93 -15.33
CA PRO A 36 8.93 4.76 -16.55
C PRO A 36 10.27 4.03 -16.33
N ASP A 37 10.84 4.14 -15.14
CA ASP A 37 12.09 3.50 -14.71
C ASP A 37 11.87 2.10 -14.08
N GLY A 38 10.64 1.57 -14.15
CA GLY A 38 10.35 0.16 -13.85
C GLY A 38 9.96 -0.15 -12.40
N LEU A 39 9.78 0.85 -11.54
CA LEU A 39 9.22 0.65 -10.21
C LEU A 39 7.71 0.40 -10.32
N SER A 40 7.26 -0.76 -9.85
CA SER A 40 5.84 -1.02 -9.68
C SER A 40 5.40 -0.63 -8.28
N VAL A 41 4.29 0.10 -8.18
CA VAL A 41 3.70 0.58 -6.92
C VAL A 41 2.28 0.06 -6.84
N TRP A 42 1.95 -0.66 -5.78
CA TRP A 42 0.58 -1.04 -5.45
C TRP A 42 0.15 -0.39 -4.15
N TYR A 43 -1.03 0.23 -4.15
CA TYR A 43 -1.61 0.82 -2.95
C TYR A 43 -2.93 0.15 -2.63
N THR A 44 -3.09 -0.46 -1.46
CA THR A 44 -4.30 -1.22 -1.12
C THR A 44 -4.86 -0.79 0.21
N ILE A 45 -6.19 -0.63 0.25
CA ILE A 45 -6.93 -0.48 1.48
C ILE A 45 -7.71 -1.77 1.73
N GLN A 46 -7.34 -2.51 2.77
CA GLN A 46 -8.07 -3.69 3.22
C GLN A 46 -9.00 -3.34 4.37
N VAL A 47 -10.24 -3.83 4.32
CA VAL A 47 -11.21 -3.65 5.40
C VAL A 47 -11.41 -4.99 6.10
N SER A 48 -11.09 -5.03 7.39
CA SER A 48 -11.33 -6.15 8.30
C SER A 48 -12.39 -5.77 9.34
N PRO A 49 -12.98 -6.73 10.08
CA PRO A 49 -13.94 -6.44 11.15
C PRO A 49 -13.42 -5.52 12.27
N HIS A 50 -12.10 -5.41 12.44
CA HIS A 50 -11.48 -4.70 13.56
C HIS A 50 -10.62 -3.51 13.11
N SER A 51 -10.37 -3.38 11.81
CA SER A 51 -9.40 -2.40 11.31
C SER A 51 -9.54 -2.12 9.82
N ARG A 52 -9.00 -0.96 9.42
CA ARG A 52 -8.70 -0.63 8.04
C ARG A 52 -7.19 -0.62 7.89
N ILE A 53 -6.67 -1.48 7.03
CA ILE A 53 -5.25 -1.69 6.79
C ILE A 53 -4.91 -1.01 5.47
N TYR A 54 -3.82 -0.26 5.46
CA TYR A 54 -3.33 0.48 4.30
C TYR A 54 -1.96 -0.10 3.96
N ASP A 55 -1.87 -0.85 2.88
CA ASP A 55 -0.63 -1.50 2.46
C ASP A 55 -0.11 -0.83 1.19
N VAL A 56 1.19 -0.55 1.16
CA VAL A 56 1.90 -0.13 -0.05
C VAL A 56 2.97 -1.16 -0.37
N LEU A 57 2.95 -1.69 -1.59
CA LEU A 57 3.99 -2.57 -2.11
C LEU A 57 4.78 -1.85 -3.19
N PHE A 58 6.10 -1.89 -3.07
CA PHE A 58 7.05 -1.47 -4.08
C PHE A 58 7.75 -2.71 -4.61
N GLU A 59 7.78 -2.92 -5.92
CA GLU A 59 8.48 -4.05 -6.54
C GLU A 59 9.28 -3.57 -7.74
N ARG A 60 10.44 -4.18 -7.95
CA ARG A 60 11.16 -4.12 -9.22
C ARG A 60 11.54 -5.53 -9.67
N SER A 61 11.96 -5.66 -10.94
CA SER A 61 12.44 -6.93 -11.48
C SER A 61 13.96 -7.11 -11.36
N ASP A 62 14.69 -6.03 -11.11
CA ASP A 62 16.16 -5.95 -11.24
C ASP A 62 16.89 -5.82 -9.89
N ARG A 63 16.28 -5.16 -8.90
CA ARG A 63 16.86 -4.92 -7.57
C ARG A 63 15.80 -4.56 -6.55
N MET A 64 16.18 -4.55 -5.28
CA MET A 64 15.32 -3.98 -4.24
C MET A 64 15.01 -2.49 -4.52
N PRO A 65 13.75 -2.04 -4.34
CA PRO A 65 13.42 -0.62 -4.26
C PRO A 65 14.25 0.06 -3.17
N SER A 66 14.86 1.19 -3.50
CA SER A 66 15.64 2.01 -2.59
C SER A 66 14.76 2.84 -1.65
N ASP A 67 15.34 3.39 -0.58
CA ASP A 67 14.63 4.29 0.33
C ASP A 67 14.11 5.53 -0.40
N ALA A 68 14.93 6.16 -1.24
CA ALA A 68 14.53 7.34 -2.00
C ALA A 68 13.35 7.07 -2.96
N GLU A 69 13.33 5.91 -3.61
CA GLU A 69 12.20 5.49 -4.45
C GLU A 69 10.93 5.30 -3.61
N CYS A 70 11.03 4.65 -2.44
CA CYS A 70 9.88 4.44 -1.57
C CYS A 70 9.38 5.75 -0.94
N GLU A 71 10.27 6.56 -0.35
CA GLU A 71 9.95 7.79 0.36
C GLU A 71 9.21 8.80 -0.52
N ALA A 72 9.64 8.97 -1.77
CA ALA A 72 8.99 9.88 -2.72
C ALA A 72 7.50 9.54 -2.93
N TRP A 73 7.15 8.25 -2.91
CA TRP A 73 5.77 7.79 -3.02
C TRP A 73 5.05 7.79 -1.68
N LEU A 74 5.70 7.36 -0.60
CA LEU A 74 5.10 7.27 0.73
C LEU A 74 4.61 8.63 1.22
N GLN A 75 5.37 9.70 1.01
CA GLN A 75 4.97 11.06 1.39
C GLN A 75 3.68 11.52 0.70
N GLU A 76 3.45 11.10 -0.54
CA GLU A 76 2.27 11.46 -1.33
C GLU A 76 1.07 10.52 -1.09
N LEU A 77 1.37 9.23 -0.93
CA LEU A 77 0.37 8.18 -0.68
C LEU A 77 -0.23 8.30 0.73
N LEU A 78 0.57 8.76 1.70
CA LEU A 78 0.27 8.75 3.13
C LEU A 78 0.64 10.09 3.79
N PRO A 79 0.08 11.23 3.34
CA PRO A 79 0.52 12.56 3.79
C PRO A 79 0.33 12.81 5.29
N ASP A 80 -0.65 12.14 5.90
CA ASP A 80 -1.01 12.31 7.31
C ASP A 80 -0.54 11.11 8.16
N LYS A 81 0.29 10.21 7.63
CA LYS A 81 0.67 8.97 8.30
C LYS A 81 2.15 8.65 8.14
N VAL A 82 2.71 8.01 9.17
CA VAL A 82 4.05 7.42 9.10
C VAL A 82 3.92 5.98 8.62
N ALA A 83 4.53 5.67 7.48
CA ALA A 83 4.60 4.32 6.96
C ALA A 83 5.54 3.47 7.82
N VAL A 84 5.12 2.24 8.16
CA VAL A 84 5.96 1.28 8.87
C VAL A 84 6.33 0.16 7.89
N GLU A 85 7.63 -0.07 7.70
CA GLU A 85 8.07 -1.18 6.85
C GLU A 85 7.67 -2.52 7.48
N ALA A 86 6.93 -3.31 6.71
CA ALA A 86 6.49 -4.63 7.08
C ALA A 86 7.49 -5.69 6.61
N PRO A 87 7.43 -6.92 7.13
CA PRO A 87 8.24 -8.01 6.59
C PRO A 87 8.07 -8.15 5.08
N GLY A 88 9.20 -8.18 4.37
CA GLY A 88 9.27 -8.32 2.93
C GLY A 88 8.71 -9.66 2.43
N LEU A 89 8.48 -9.73 1.12
CA LEU A 89 8.00 -10.93 0.46
C LEU A 89 9.18 -11.86 0.11
N PRO A 90 9.22 -13.11 0.63
CA PRO A 90 10.34 -14.02 0.37
C PRO A 90 10.56 -14.25 -1.13
N GLY A 91 11.81 -14.07 -1.58
CA GLY A 91 12.22 -14.33 -2.97
C GLY A 91 11.79 -13.27 -3.99
N ALA A 92 11.20 -12.14 -3.56
CA ALA A 92 10.84 -11.03 -4.44
C ALA A 92 11.72 -9.81 -4.15
N PHE A 93 12.01 -9.03 -5.21
CA PHE A 93 12.61 -7.70 -5.07
C PHE A 93 11.53 -6.67 -4.71
N ALA A 94 10.97 -6.81 -3.51
CA ALA A 94 9.83 -6.05 -3.08
C ALA A 94 9.94 -5.57 -1.63
N ARG A 95 9.46 -4.34 -1.39
CA ARG A 95 9.32 -3.74 -0.06
C ARG A 95 7.86 -3.45 0.20
N ARG A 96 7.39 -3.80 1.39
CA ARG A 96 5.99 -3.62 1.80
C ARG A 96 5.95 -2.71 3.02
N PHE A 97 5.03 -1.77 3.01
CA PHE A 97 4.81 -0.85 4.11
C PHE A 97 3.35 -0.90 4.54
N ASP A 98 3.14 -1.11 5.84
CA ASP A 98 1.83 -1.13 6.46
C ASP A 98 1.66 0.21 7.20
N ALA A 99 0.65 1.01 6.83
CA ALA A 99 0.37 2.33 7.41
C ALA A 99 -0.88 2.30 8.29
N PHE A 100 -0.90 1.34 9.22
CA PHE A 100 -1.97 1.19 10.19
C PHE A 100 -1.88 2.26 11.28
N GLU A 101 -2.99 2.93 11.56
CA GLU A 101 -3.20 3.54 12.86
C GLU A 101 -4.16 2.64 13.63
N ARG A 102 -3.75 2.20 14.82
CA ARG A 102 -4.64 1.51 15.74
C ARG A 102 -5.75 2.48 16.13
N ASP A 103 -6.99 2.15 15.76
CA ASP A 103 -8.18 2.86 16.20
C ASP A 103 -8.89 2.02 17.26
N PRO A 104 -8.68 2.30 18.56
CA PRO A 104 -9.30 1.55 19.65
C PRO A 104 -10.84 1.63 19.62
N SER A 105 -11.41 2.63 18.96
CA SER A 105 -12.87 2.79 18.84
C SER A 105 -13.51 1.82 17.83
N ARG A 106 -12.69 1.14 17.01
CA ARG A 106 -13.10 0.15 16.02
C ARG A 106 -12.79 -1.29 16.40
N GLU A 107 -12.14 -1.49 17.56
CA GLU A 107 -11.96 -2.82 18.13
C GLU A 107 -13.33 -3.33 18.61
N ALA A 108 -13.75 -4.51 18.13
CA ALA A 108 -14.93 -5.15 18.68
C ALA A 108 -14.68 -5.41 20.18
N PRO A 109 -15.69 -5.27 21.05
CA PRO A 109 -15.51 -5.56 22.47
C PRO A 109 -14.93 -6.97 22.62
N LEU A 110 -13.83 -7.09 23.36
CA LEU A 110 -13.34 -8.39 23.83
C LEU A 110 -14.48 -9.01 24.63
N SER A 111 -15.14 -9.99 24.03
CA SER A 111 -16.24 -10.76 24.63
C SER A 111 -15.67 -11.86 25.51
#